data_AF-C9JVN1-F1
#
_entry.id   AF-C9JVN1-F1
#
_cell.length_a   1.000
_cell.length_b   1.000
_cell.length_c   1.000
_cell.angle_alpha   90.00
_cell.angle_beta   90.00
_cell.angle_gamma   90.00
#
_symmetry.space_group_name_H-M   'P 1'
#
loop_
_entity.id
_entity.type
_entity.pdbx_description
1 polymer ?
#
loop_
_entity_poly.entity_id
_entity_poly.type
_entity_poly.pdbx_seq_one_letter_code
_entity_poly.pdbx_strand_id
1 'polypeptide(L)'
;MRGPSGALWLLLALRTVLGGMEVRWCATSDPEQHKCGNMSEAFREAGIQPSLLCVRGTSADHCVQLIAAQEADAITLDGGAIYEAGKEHGLKPVVGEVYDQEVGTSYYAVAVVRRSSHVTIDTLKGVKSCHTGINRTVGWNVPVGYLVESGRLSVMGCDVLKGPKRGADLHPESSQVAHQP
;
A
#
# COMPACT_ATOMS: atom_id res chain seq x y z
N MET A 1 -34.02 42.32 -29.74
CA MET A 1 -33.50 41.21 -28.94
C MET A 1 -31.98 41.24 -29.04
N ARG A 2 -31.28 41.83 -28.06
CA ARG A 2 -29.81 41.82 -28.00
C ARG A 2 -29.40 40.48 -27.42
N GLY A 3 -28.81 39.60 -28.24
CA GLY A 3 -28.30 38.31 -27.79
C GLY A 3 -27.25 38.48 -26.69
N PRO A 4 -27.04 37.47 -25.83
CA PRO A 4 -26.00 37.51 -24.81
C PRO A 4 -24.64 37.69 -25.50
N SER A 5 -24.18 38.94 -25.44
CA SER A 5 -23.02 39.51 -26.10
C SER A 5 -21.75 38.83 -25.59
N GLY A 6 -20.72 38.69 -26.45
CA GLY A 6 -19.52 37.85 -26.29
C GLY A 6 -18.72 37.89 -24.98
N ALA A 7 -19.10 38.72 -24.01
CA ALA A 7 -18.65 38.68 -22.62
C ALA A 7 -18.87 37.30 -21.96
N LEU A 8 -19.98 36.61 -22.23
CA LEU A 8 -20.24 35.30 -21.63
C LEU A 8 -19.28 34.21 -22.16
N TRP A 9 -18.95 34.27 -23.45
CA TRP A 9 -17.97 33.38 -24.08
C TRP A 9 -16.53 33.67 -23.63
N LEU A 10 -16.17 34.94 -23.45
CA LEU A 10 -14.88 35.35 -22.87
C LEU A 10 -14.73 34.90 -21.40
N LEU A 11 -15.80 34.98 -20.60
CA LEU A 11 -15.80 34.51 -19.20
C LEU A 11 -15.70 32.99 -19.08
N LEU A 12 -16.33 32.24 -20.01
CA LEU A 12 -16.23 30.78 -20.07
C LEU A 12 -14.82 30.34 -20.50
N ALA A 13 -14.22 31.01 -21.50
CA ALA A 13 -12.85 30.73 -21.94
C ALA A 13 -11.79 31.07 -20.88
N LEU A 14 -11.97 32.15 -20.12
CA LEU A 14 -11.03 32.56 -19.07
C LEU A 14 -11.03 31.58 -17.88
N ARG A 15 -12.17 30.95 -17.55
CA ARG A 15 -12.24 29.91 -16.51
C ARG A 15 -11.51 28.63 -16.90
N THR A 16 -11.47 28.27 -18.19
CA THR A 16 -10.77 27.06 -18.65
C THR A 16 -9.24 27.20 -18.67
N VAL A 17 -8.70 28.42 -18.70
CA VAL A 17 -7.25 28.68 -18.83
C VAL A 17 -6.55 28.84 -17.46
N LEU A 18 -7.30 29.11 -16.39
CA LEU A 18 -6.76 29.38 -15.04
C LEU A 18 -6.81 28.18 -14.07
N GLY A 19 -7.30 27.01 -14.51
CA GLY A 19 -7.24 25.79 -13.73
C GLY A 19 -5.82 25.22 -13.77
N GLY A 20 -4.92 25.74 -12.94
CA GLY A 20 -3.61 25.13 -12.74
C GLY A 20 -3.80 23.68 -12.32
N MET A 21 -3.15 22.75 -13.02
CA MET A 21 -3.09 21.37 -12.58
C MET A 21 -2.26 21.31 -11.30
N GLU A 22 -2.80 20.70 -10.24
CA GLU A 22 -2.11 20.48 -8.97
C GLU A 22 -2.15 18.99 -8.64
N VAL A 23 -1.19 18.53 -7.83
CA VAL A 23 -1.17 17.16 -7.29
C VAL A 23 -1.17 17.24 -5.77
N ARG A 24 -2.25 16.73 -5.17
CA ARG A 24 -2.42 16.63 -3.71
C ARG A 24 -1.90 15.29 -3.21
N TRP A 25 -0.68 15.32 -2.66
CA TRP A 25 -0.03 14.16 -2.06
C TRP A 25 -0.58 13.90 -0.66
N CYS A 26 -1.01 12.68 -0.36
CA CYS A 26 -1.53 12.32 0.95
C CYS A 26 -0.42 11.79 1.87
N ALA A 27 -0.24 12.42 3.03
CA ALA A 27 0.75 12.07 4.05
C ALA A 27 0.08 11.46 5.29
N THR A 28 0.65 10.36 5.79
CA THR A 28 0.09 9.53 6.86
C THR A 28 0.66 9.82 8.25
N SER A 29 1.75 10.59 8.36
CA SER A 29 2.29 11.09 9.64
C SER A 29 2.66 12.58 9.61
N ASP A 30 2.82 13.21 10.78
CA ASP A 30 3.24 14.62 10.85
C ASP A 30 4.65 14.81 10.26
N PRO A 31 5.65 13.93 10.54
CA PRO A 31 6.94 13.99 9.85
C PRO A 31 6.82 13.87 8.33
N GLU A 32 5.90 13.04 7.83
CA GLU A 32 5.66 12.89 6.40
C GLU A 32 4.99 14.15 5.81
N GLN A 33 4.07 14.78 6.53
CA GLN A 33 3.48 16.07 6.15
C GLN A 33 4.55 17.17 6.04
N HIS A 34 5.46 17.23 7.01
CA HIS A 34 6.59 18.16 6.99
C HIS A 34 7.54 17.89 5.81
N LYS A 35 7.88 16.62 5.55
CA LYS A 35 8.70 16.23 4.39
C LYS A 35 8.02 16.63 3.08
N CYS A 36 6.72 16.39 2.95
CA CYS A 36 5.93 16.79 1.79
C CYS A 36 5.94 18.31 1.60
N GLY A 37 5.78 19.08 2.68
CA GLY A 37 5.82 20.55 2.63
C GLY A 37 7.16 21.09 2.12
N ASN A 38 8.27 20.58 2.66
CA ASN A 38 9.61 20.96 2.20
C ASN A 38 9.83 20.57 0.72
N MET A 39 9.34 19.42 0.29
CA MET A 39 9.41 18.97 -1.11
C MET A 39 8.59 19.88 -2.04
N SER A 40 7.38 20.27 -1.62
CA SER A 40 6.52 21.22 -2.35
C SER A 40 7.23 22.56 -2.56
N GLU A 41 7.86 23.09 -1.51
CA GLU A 41 8.61 24.34 -1.60
C GLU A 41 9.81 24.23 -2.54
N ALA A 42 10.63 23.17 -2.40
CA ALA A 42 11.76 22.93 -3.28
C ALA A 42 11.34 22.78 -4.75
N PHE A 43 10.22 22.10 -5.03
CA PHE A 43 9.70 21.95 -6.39
C PHE A 43 9.28 23.30 -6.97
N ARG A 44 8.61 24.14 -6.16
CA ARG A 44 8.21 25.50 -6.55
C ARG A 44 9.42 26.38 -6.87
N GLU A 45 10.46 26.34 -6.04
CA GLU A 45 11.70 27.10 -6.26
C GLU A 45 12.44 26.65 -7.52
N ALA A 46 12.43 25.35 -7.81
CA ALA A 46 13.00 24.78 -9.03
C ALA A 46 12.12 24.97 -10.28
N GLY A 47 10.92 25.56 -10.15
CA GLY A 47 10.00 25.75 -11.26
C GLY A 47 9.37 24.46 -11.79
N ILE A 48 9.35 23.39 -11.00
CA ILE A 48 8.73 22.11 -11.35
C ILE A 48 7.21 22.26 -11.32
N GLN A 49 6.55 21.79 -12.37
CA GLN A 49 5.10 21.78 -12.53
C GLN A 49 4.59 20.33 -12.71
N PRO A 50 3.36 20.00 -12.30
CA PRO A 50 2.37 20.83 -11.59
C PRO A 50 2.77 21.17 -10.15
N SER A 51 2.04 22.09 -9.50
CA SER A 51 2.25 22.39 -8.08
C SER A 51 1.88 21.19 -7.19
N LEU A 52 2.67 20.97 -6.15
CA LEU A 52 2.46 19.88 -5.19
C LEU A 52 1.83 20.41 -3.90
N LEU A 53 0.71 19.82 -3.47
CA LEU A 53 0.06 20.10 -2.20
C LEU A 53 0.11 18.86 -1.29
N CYS A 54 -0.05 19.08 0.01
CA CYS A 54 0.06 18.01 1.01
C CYS A 54 -1.23 17.89 1.83
N VAL A 55 -1.93 16.76 1.69
CA VAL A 55 -3.15 16.43 2.42
C VAL A 55 -2.81 15.47 3.55
N ARG A 56 -3.35 15.72 4.76
CA ARG A 56 -3.08 14.89 5.93
C ARG A 56 -4.12 13.77 6.05
N GLY A 57 -3.70 12.53 5.89
CA GLY A 57 -4.49 11.34 6.22
C GLY A 57 -4.13 10.79 7.61
N THR A 58 -5.05 10.02 8.21
CA THR A 58 -4.81 9.35 9.50
C THR A 58 -4.18 7.96 9.36
N SER A 59 -4.27 7.36 8.17
CA SER A 59 -3.66 6.08 7.80
C SER A 59 -3.52 6.00 6.27
N ALA A 60 -2.81 4.99 5.78
CA ALA A 60 -2.73 4.70 4.34
C ALA A 60 -4.13 4.42 3.74
N ASP A 61 -4.95 3.63 4.44
CA ASP A 61 -6.30 3.29 3.99
C ASP A 61 -7.22 4.54 3.96
N HIS A 62 -7.06 5.44 4.93
CA HIS A 62 -7.77 6.72 4.91
C HIS A 62 -7.32 7.57 3.72
N CYS A 63 -6.02 7.62 3.40
CA CYS A 63 -5.56 8.30 2.19
C CYS A 63 -6.14 7.70 0.91
N VAL A 64 -6.30 6.37 0.81
CA VAL A 64 -6.98 5.71 -0.31
C VAL A 64 -8.44 6.18 -0.41
N GLN A 65 -9.14 6.30 0.71
CA GLN A 65 -10.51 6.83 0.75
C GLN A 65 -10.57 8.30 0.32
N LEU A 66 -9.63 9.14 0.77
CA LEU A 66 -9.53 10.54 0.35
C LEU A 66 -9.30 10.65 -1.16
N ILE A 67 -8.48 9.78 -1.75
CA ILE A 67 -8.28 9.76 -3.21
C ILE A 67 -9.55 9.35 -3.94
N ALA A 68 -10.23 8.30 -3.47
CA ALA A 68 -11.52 7.88 -4.04
C ALA A 68 -12.60 8.98 -3.93
N ALA A 69 -12.55 9.78 -2.87
CA ALA A 69 -13.42 10.94 -2.64
C ALA A 69 -12.98 12.22 -3.39
N GLN A 70 -11.90 12.16 -4.18
CA GLN A 70 -11.30 13.31 -4.87
C GLN A 70 -10.84 14.43 -3.93
N GLU A 71 -10.48 14.09 -2.68
CA GLU A 71 -9.91 15.01 -1.68
C GLU A 71 -8.37 14.97 -1.66
N ALA A 72 -7.77 13.92 -2.22
CA ALA A 72 -6.34 13.80 -2.52
C ALA A 72 -6.14 13.16 -3.90
N ASP A 73 -4.92 13.17 -4.43
CA ASP A 73 -4.62 12.67 -5.78
C ASP A 73 -3.61 11.50 -5.79
N ALA A 74 -2.67 11.46 -4.85
CA ALA A 74 -1.58 10.49 -4.86
C ALA A 74 -1.15 10.04 -3.45
N ILE A 75 -0.70 8.79 -3.35
CA ILE A 75 -0.02 8.20 -2.20
C ILE A 75 0.88 7.04 -2.67
N THR A 76 1.99 6.80 -1.99
CA THR A 76 2.79 5.58 -2.17
C THR A 76 2.30 4.47 -1.23
N LEU A 77 2.08 3.26 -1.75
CA LEU A 77 1.56 2.11 -1.01
C LEU A 77 2.48 0.89 -1.19
N ASP A 78 2.47 -0.04 -0.24
CA ASP A 78 3.11 -1.35 -0.42
C ASP A 78 2.21 -2.27 -1.27
N GLY A 79 2.76 -3.38 -1.77
CA GLY A 79 2.04 -4.27 -2.68
C GLY A 79 0.70 -4.80 -2.14
N GLY A 80 0.59 -5.07 -0.84
CA GLY A 80 -0.66 -5.50 -0.22
C GLY A 80 -1.73 -4.40 -0.26
N ALA A 81 -1.36 -3.18 0.14
CA ALA A 81 -2.26 -2.03 0.08
C ALA A 81 -2.59 -1.62 -1.37
N ILE A 82 -1.68 -1.80 -2.34
CA ILE A 82 -1.96 -1.59 -3.77
C ILE A 82 -3.07 -2.55 -4.23
N TYR A 83 -3.00 -3.82 -3.84
CA TYR A 83 -4.01 -4.82 -4.19
C TYR A 83 -5.39 -4.44 -3.62
N GLU A 84 -5.45 -4.07 -2.34
CA GLU A 84 -6.70 -3.65 -1.69
C GLU A 84 -7.27 -2.36 -2.30
N ALA A 85 -6.43 -1.34 -2.53
CA ALA A 85 -6.84 -0.08 -3.14
C ALA A 85 -7.37 -0.27 -4.58
N GLY A 86 -6.75 -1.16 -5.36
CA GLY A 86 -7.22 -1.48 -6.71
C GLY A 86 -8.53 -2.26 -6.71
N LYS A 87 -8.65 -3.25 -5.81
CA LYS A 87 -9.84 -4.11 -5.72
C LYS A 87 -11.06 -3.38 -5.17
N GLU A 88 -10.90 -2.64 -4.08
CA GLU A 88 -12.03 -2.07 -3.33
C GLU A 88 -12.35 -0.62 -3.74
N HIS A 89 -11.35 0.13 -4.23
CA HIS A 89 -11.50 1.55 -4.59
C HIS A 89 -11.21 1.85 -6.07
N GLY A 90 -10.83 0.85 -6.87
CA GLY A 90 -10.57 1.03 -8.30
C GLY A 90 -9.35 1.92 -8.61
N LEU A 91 -8.46 2.14 -7.64
CA LEU A 91 -7.24 2.92 -7.84
C LEU A 91 -6.24 2.16 -8.71
N LYS A 92 -5.37 2.89 -9.41
CA LYS A 92 -4.38 2.32 -10.33
C LYS A 92 -2.98 2.76 -9.93
N PRO A 93 -1.99 1.85 -9.89
CA PRO A 93 -0.60 2.24 -9.72
C PRO A 93 -0.12 2.99 -10.98
N VAL A 94 0.49 4.16 -10.80
CA VAL A 94 0.98 5.01 -11.89
C VAL A 94 2.51 5.08 -11.93
N VAL A 95 3.15 5.09 -10.76
CA VAL A 95 4.62 5.16 -10.59
C VAL A 95 5.04 4.12 -9.56
N GLY A 96 6.20 3.50 -9.77
CA GLY A 96 6.80 2.54 -8.84
C GLY A 96 8.18 2.99 -8.37
N GLU A 97 8.56 2.56 -7.16
CA GLU A 97 9.91 2.78 -6.63
C GLU A 97 10.92 1.82 -7.29
N VAL A 98 12.13 2.31 -7.55
CA VAL A 98 13.29 1.50 -7.98
C VAL A 98 14.31 1.54 -6.85
N TYR A 99 14.66 0.38 -6.31
CA TYR A 99 15.50 0.30 -5.10
C TYR A 99 16.99 0.20 -5.41
N ASP A 100 17.37 -0.55 -6.44
CA ASP A 100 18.73 -0.64 -6.95
C ASP A 100 18.74 -1.06 -8.43
N GLN A 101 19.93 -1.14 -9.03
CA GLN A 101 20.10 -1.52 -10.43
C GLN A 101 19.93 -3.03 -10.69
N GLU A 102 20.01 -3.88 -9.66
CA GLU A 102 20.02 -5.33 -9.82
C GLU A 102 18.61 -5.93 -9.65
N VAL A 103 17.93 -5.55 -8.58
CA VAL A 103 16.60 -5.97 -8.16
C VAL A 103 15.52 -5.07 -8.79
N GLY A 104 15.90 -3.87 -9.23
CA GLY A 104 15.04 -2.97 -10.01
C GLY A 104 13.83 -2.47 -9.21
N THR A 105 12.63 -2.77 -9.70
CA THR A 105 11.34 -2.40 -9.07
C THR A 105 10.82 -3.45 -8.08
N SER A 106 11.68 -4.34 -7.60
CA SER A 106 11.32 -5.40 -6.65
C SER A 106 12.21 -5.37 -5.42
N TYR A 107 11.82 -6.09 -4.38
CA TYR A 107 12.59 -6.18 -3.13
C TYR A 107 12.37 -7.54 -2.46
N TYR A 108 13.35 -7.98 -1.67
CA TYR A 108 13.31 -9.28 -1.02
C TYR A 108 12.56 -9.25 0.32
N ALA A 109 11.71 -10.25 0.53
CA ALA A 109 11.16 -10.56 1.84
C ALA A 109 12.18 -11.36 2.66
N VAL A 110 12.52 -10.91 3.87
CA VAL A 110 13.48 -11.60 4.76
C VAL A 110 12.97 -11.66 6.19
N ALA A 111 13.32 -12.74 6.90
CA ALA A 111 13.09 -12.88 8.33
C ALA A 111 14.42 -12.66 9.08
N VAL A 112 14.49 -11.61 9.88
CA VAL A 112 15.71 -11.26 10.63
C VAL A 112 15.62 -11.79 12.06
N VAL A 113 16.67 -12.46 12.52
CA VAL A 113 16.78 -13.00 13.89
C VAL A 113 18.05 -12.50 14.57
N ARG A 114 18.06 -12.49 15.91
CA ARG A 114 19.26 -12.14 16.68
C ARG A 114 20.33 -13.24 16.50
N ARG A 115 21.60 -12.85 16.40
CA ARG A 115 22.73 -13.79 16.30
C ARG A 115 22.80 -14.78 17.47
N SER A 116 22.39 -14.37 18.67
CA SER A 116 22.35 -15.21 19.86
C SER A 116 21.12 -16.11 19.98
N SER A 117 20.22 -16.07 18.99
CA SER A 117 19.03 -16.93 18.98
C SER A 117 19.30 -18.22 18.20
N HIS A 118 18.62 -19.29 18.58
CA HIS A 118 18.65 -20.57 17.87
C HIS A 118 17.41 -20.78 17.00
N VAL A 119 16.71 -19.69 16.65
CA VAL A 119 15.49 -19.75 15.86
C VAL A 119 15.84 -20.12 14.41
N THR A 120 15.25 -21.20 13.93
CA THR A 120 15.26 -21.59 12.51
C THR A 120 13.85 -21.48 11.95
N ILE A 121 13.72 -21.67 10.63
CA ILE A 121 12.42 -21.67 9.95
C ILE A 121 11.45 -22.74 10.50
N ASP A 122 11.97 -23.82 11.07
CA ASP A 122 11.18 -24.94 11.61
C ASP A 122 10.82 -24.77 13.09
N THR A 123 11.46 -23.83 13.81
CA THR A 123 11.28 -23.63 15.26
C THR A 123 10.51 -22.34 15.59
N LEU A 124 9.64 -21.88 14.69
CA LEU A 124 8.89 -20.62 14.86
C LEU A 124 7.70 -20.73 15.83
N LYS A 125 7.21 -21.94 16.09
CA LYS A 125 6.05 -22.15 16.96
C LYS A 125 6.34 -21.67 18.38
N GLY A 126 5.51 -20.74 18.87
CA GLY A 126 5.65 -20.16 20.22
C GLY A 126 6.71 -19.06 20.34
N VAL A 127 7.39 -18.70 19.24
CA VAL A 127 8.32 -17.57 19.19
C VAL A 127 7.54 -16.26 19.01
N LYS A 128 7.98 -15.19 19.67
CA LYS A 128 7.44 -13.84 19.45
C LYS A 128 7.94 -13.29 18.12
N SER A 129 7.03 -12.86 17.26
CA SER A 129 7.34 -12.24 15.97
C SER A 129 6.97 -10.76 15.93
N CYS A 130 7.65 -10.00 15.08
CA CYS A 130 7.36 -8.60 14.78
C CYS A 130 7.07 -8.48 13.28
N HIS A 131 5.98 -7.81 12.92
CA HIS A 131 5.50 -7.70 11.54
C HIS A 131 5.29 -6.22 11.22
N THR A 132 5.50 -5.81 9.97
CA THR A 132 5.33 -4.40 9.56
C THR A 132 3.87 -3.96 9.58
N GLY A 133 2.93 -4.89 9.38
CA GLY A 133 1.49 -4.66 9.47
C GLY A 133 0.72 -5.84 8.90
N ILE A 134 -0.56 -5.96 9.26
CA ILE A 134 -1.48 -6.94 8.66
C ILE A 134 -1.70 -6.60 7.18
N ASN A 135 -1.88 -7.63 6.35
CA ASN A 135 -2.05 -7.54 4.89
C ASN A 135 -0.91 -6.84 4.11
N ARG A 136 0.19 -6.44 4.77
CA ARG A 136 1.39 -5.91 4.12
C ARG A 136 2.17 -7.03 3.45
N THR A 137 2.78 -6.75 2.30
CA THR A 137 3.47 -7.77 1.47
C THR A 137 4.50 -8.58 2.29
N VAL A 138 5.55 -7.93 2.78
CA VAL A 138 6.66 -8.62 3.45
C VAL A 138 6.38 -8.90 4.93
N GLY A 139 5.56 -8.06 5.56
CA GLY A 139 5.23 -8.22 6.96
C GLY A 139 4.24 -9.34 7.23
N TRP A 140 3.35 -9.67 6.29
CA TRP A 140 2.23 -10.58 6.55
C TRP A 140 2.00 -11.59 5.42
N ASN A 141 1.75 -11.12 4.19
CA ASN A 141 1.31 -11.98 3.10
C ASN A 141 2.35 -13.04 2.74
N VAL A 142 3.60 -12.62 2.54
CA VAL A 142 4.72 -13.53 2.22
C VAL A 142 5.01 -14.51 3.37
N PRO A 143 5.27 -14.08 4.63
CA PRO A 143 5.62 -15.01 5.69
C PRO A 143 4.47 -15.97 6.06
N VAL A 144 3.21 -15.49 6.11
CA VAL A 144 2.07 -16.37 6.42
C VAL A 144 1.81 -17.33 5.27
N GLY A 145 1.82 -16.85 4.02
CA GLY A 145 1.65 -17.68 2.83
C GLY A 145 2.70 -18.78 2.75
N TYR A 146 3.98 -18.44 2.95
CA TYR A 146 5.09 -19.40 2.95
C TYR A 146 4.93 -20.47 4.05
N LEU A 147 4.52 -20.09 5.27
CA LEU A 147 4.35 -21.06 6.35
C LEU A 147 3.18 -22.02 6.09
N VAL A 148 2.11 -21.55 5.46
CA VAL A 148 0.98 -22.40 5.06
C VAL A 148 1.38 -23.35 3.93
N GLU A 149 1.94 -22.80 2.85
CA GLU A 149 2.34 -23.58 1.67
C GLU A 149 3.39 -24.64 2.01
N SER A 150 4.33 -24.31 2.89
CA SER A 150 5.38 -25.24 3.31
C SER A 150 4.98 -26.20 4.43
N GLY A 151 3.69 -26.22 4.82
CA GLY A 151 3.14 -27.15 5.82
C GLY A 151 3.55 -26.86 7.27
N ARG A 152 4.15 -25.70 7.54
CA ARG A 152 4.60 -25.27 8.89
C ARG A 152 3.47 -24.61 9.69
N LEU A 153 2.43 -24.14 9.02
CA LEU A 153 1.22 -23.57 9.60
C LEU A 153 -0.02 -24.20 8.96
N SER A 154 -0.85 -24.86 9.76
CA SER A 154 -2.15 -25.35 9.29
C SER A 154 -3.23 -24.32 9.57
N VAL A 155 -4.01 -23.95 8.56
CA VAL A 155 -5.17 -23.07 8.68
C VAL A 155 -6.44 -23.90 8.53
N MET A 156 -7.33 -23.86 9.52
CA MET A 156 -8.60 -24.57 9.51
C MET A 156 -9.74 -23.59 9.26
N GLY A 157 -10.68 -23.95 8.38
CA GLY A 157 -11.88 -23.14 8.10
C GLY A 157 -11.61 -21.73 7.56
N CYS A 158 -10.49 -21.54 6.84
CA CYS A 158 -10.04 -20.23 6.31
C CYS A 158 -9.81 -19.14 7.37
N ASP A 159 -9.74 -19.49 8.66
CA ASP A 159 -9.46 -18.54 9.73
C ASP A 159 -7.94 -18.40 9.95
N VAL A 160 -7.31 -17.58 9.12
CA VAL A 160 -5.86 -17.33 9.18
C VAL A 160 -5.45 -16.60 10.47
N LEU A 161 -6.37 -15.86 11.08
CA LEU A 161 -6.12 -15.12 12.32
C LEU A 161 -6.13 -16.03 13.56
N LYS A 162 -6.94 -17.09 13.53
CA LYS A 162 -6.91 -18.15 14.55
C LYS A 162 -6.00 -19.30 14.10
N GLY A 163 -4.69 -19.13 14.31
CA GLY A 163 -3.74 -20.23 14.19
C GLY A 163 -4.08 -21.43 15.09
N PRO A 164 -3.47 -22.61 14.86
CA PRO A 164 -3.80 -23.83 15.58
C PRO A 164 -3.59 -23.64 17.09
N LYS A 165 -4.66 -23.90 17.87
CA LYS A 165 -4.63 -23.75 19.32
C LYS A 165 -3.57 -24.67 19.92
N ARG A 166 -2.86 -24.19 20.96
CA ARG A 166 -1.99 -25.03 21.80
C ARG A 166 -2.81 -26.22 22.30
N GLY A 167 -2.48 -27.44 21.85
CA GLY A 167 -3.11 -28.68 22.29
C GLY A 167 -4.14 -29.32 21.35
N ALA A 168 -4.29 -28.86 20.10
CA ALA A 168 -5.03 -29.63 19.11
C ALA A 168 -4.10 -30.71 18.52
N ASP A 169 -4.36 -31.97 18.86
CA ASP A 169 -3.72 -33.14 18.25
C ASP A 169 -3.89 -33.09 16.73
N LEU A 170 -2.78 -33.20 16.02
CA LEU A 170 -2.74 -33.42 14.58
C LEU A 170 -3.20 -34.84 14.30
N HIS A 171 -4.49 -35.04 14.03
CA HIS A 171 -4.89 -36.19 13.24
C HIS A 171 -4.53 -35.91 11.78
N PRO A 172 -3.82 -36.83 11.09
CA PRO A 172 -3.56 -36.70 9.68
C PRO A 172 -4.83 -37.12 8.95
N GLU A 173 -5.67 -36.17 8.53
CA GLU A 173 -6.57 -36.46 7.41
C GLU A 173 -5.77 -36.35 6.13
N SER A 174 -5.61 -37.52 5.54
CA SER A 174 -4.92 -37.84 4.30
C SER A 174 -5.26 -36.88 3.16
N SER A 175 -4.19 -36.42 2.50
CA SER A 175 -4.10 -36.06 1.09
C SER A 175 -5.25 -36.56 0.22
N GLN A 176 -6.08 -35.64 -0.28
CA GLN A 176 -6.66 -35.75 -1.62
C GLN A 176 -6.61 -34.38 -2.30
N VAL A 177 -5.43 -34.05 -2.83
CA VAL A 177 -5.33 -33.12 -3.96
C VAL A 177 -5.84 -33.91 -5.16
N ALA A 178 -7.13 -33.75 -5.47
CA ALA A 178 -7.67 -34.16 -6.74
C ALA A 178 -7.14 -33.20 -7.81
N HIS A 179 -6.04 -33.58 -8.46
CA HIS A 179 -5.77 -33.13 -9.82
C HIS A 179 -6.89 -33.66 -10.71
N GLN A 180 -7.63 -32.76 -11.35
CA GLN A 180 -8.40 -33.09 -12.55
C GLN A 180 -8.25 -31.95 -13.58
N PRO A 181 -8.34 -32.32 -14.87
CA PRO A 181 -7.55 -31.77 -15.98
C PRO A 181 -8.04 -30.43 -16.54
#